data_AF-A0A7X9H1N9-F1
#
_entry.id   AF-A0A7X9H1N9-F1
#
_cell.length_a   1.000
_cell.length_b   1.000
_cell.length_c   1.000
_cell.angle_alpha   90.00
_cell.angle_beta   90.00
_cell.angle_gamma   90.00
#
_symmetry.space_group_name_H-M   'P 1'
#
loop_
_entity.id
_entity.type
_entity.pdbx_description
1 polymer ?
#
loop_
_entity_poly.entity_id
_entity_poly.type
_entity_poly.pdbx_seq_one_letter_code
_entity_poly.pdbx_strand_id
1 'polypeptide(L)' 'MSEKIVIALGGNALGNDPESQKEAVRQTAVSIVDLVEKGNQVV' A
#
# COMPACT_ATOMS: atom_id res chain seq x y z
N MET A 1 6.78 17.25 8.45
CA MET A 1 7.92 17.22 7.52
C MET A 1 7.58 16.21 6.44
N SER A 2 7.99 16.45 5.20
CA SER A 2 7.84 15.46 4.12
C SER A 2 8.98 14.46 4.25
N GLU A 3 8.66 13.17 4.40
CA GLU A 3 9.65 12.09 4.47
C GLU A 3 9.50 11.15 3.27
N LYS A 4 10.59 10.45 2.94
CA LYS A 4 10.56 9.37 1.95
C LYS A 4 10.32 8.04 2.67
N ILE A 5 9.15 7.45 2.43
CA ILE A 5 8.70 6.21 3.06
C ILE A 5 8.78 5.09 2.01
N VAL A 6 9.50 4.02 2.32
CA VAL A 6 9.60 2.84 1.45
C VAL A 6 8.71 1.74 2.02
N ILE A 7 7.73 1.26 1.25
CA ILE A 7 6.78 0.23 1.68
C ILE A 7 7.02 -1.04 0.88
N ALA A 8 7.57 -2.06 1.53
CA ALA A 8 7.71 -3.39 0.97
C ALA A 8 6.46 -4.23 1.27
N LEU A 9 5.56 -4.35 0.29
CA LEU A 9 4.43 -5.28 0.38
C LEU A 9 4.93 -6.72 0.13
N GLY A 10 4.71 -7.61 1.10
CA GLY A 10 5.11 -9.01 0.98
C GLY A 10 4.17 -9.81 0.06
N GLY A 11 4.71 -10.73 -0.74
CA GLY A 11 3.93 -11.57 -1.65
C GLY A 11 2.85 -12.42 -0.98
N ASN A 12 3.04 -12.77 0.30
CA ASN A 12 2.06 -13.53 1.10
C ASN A 12 0.92 -12.66 1.69
N ALA A 13 1.00 -11.33 1.57
CA ALA A 13 0.00 -10.40 2.12
C ALA A 13 -1.18 -10.16 1.18
N LEU A 14 -1.06 -10.55 -0.09
CA LEU A 14 -2.06 -10.27 -1.12
C LEU A 14 -2.94 -11.48 -1.45
N GLY A 15 -2.66 -12.68 -0.93
CA GLY A 15 -3.44 -13.87 -1.21
C GLY A 15 -3.01 -14.63 -2.48
N ASN A 16 -3.68 -15.74 -2.76
CA ASN A 16 -3.22 -16.77 -3.69
C ASN A 16 -3.93 -16.76 -5.05
N ASP A 17 -4.95 -15.93 -5.23
CA ASP A 17 -5.73 -15.84 -6.46
C ASP A 17 -5.96 -14.37 -6.88
N PRO A 18 -6.26 -14.10 -8.17
CA PRO A 18 -6.37 -12.72 -8.65
C PRO A 18 -7.44 -11.86 -7.97
N GLU A 19 -8.58 -12.45 -7.57
CA GLU A 19 -9.66 -11.66 -6.95
C GLU A 19 -9.32 -11.31 -5.50
N SER A 20 -8.74 -12.24 -4.72
CA SER A 20 -8.25 -11.92 -3.37
C SER A 20 -7.12 -10.89 -3.40
N GLN A 21 -6.21 -10.98 -4.39
CA GLN A 21 -5.15 -9.99 -4.59
C GLN A 21 -5.68 -8.60 -4.93
N LYS A 22 -6.67 -8.52 -5.82
CA LYS A 22 -7.32 -7.26 -6.16
C LYS A 22 -7.96 -6.60 -4.94
N GLU A 23 -8.62 -7.38 -4.10
CA GLU A 23 -9.24 -6.86 -2.88
C GLU A 23 -8.20 -6.46 -1.83
N ALA A 24 -7.15 -7.26 -1.64
CA ALA A 24 -6.06 -6.93 -0.73
C ALA A 24 -5.33 -5.64 -1.15
N VAL A 25 -5.10 -5.44 -2.46
CA VAL A 25 -4.53 -4.19 -3.00
C VAL A 25 -5.47 -3.02 -2.76
N ARG A 26 -6.78 -3.17 -3.01
CA ARG A 26 -7.77 -2.11 -2.77
C ARG A 26 -7.77 -1.66 -1.32
N GLN A 27 -7.75 -2.60 -0.38
CA GLN A 27 -7.72 -2.29 1.05
C GLN A 27 -6.40 -1.63 1.46
N THR A 28 -5.28 -2.15 0.97
CA THR A 28 -3.94 -1.61 1.28
C THR A 28 -3.74 -0.19 0.75
N ALA A 29 -4.33 0.13 -0.40
CA ALA A 29 -4.21 1.44 -1.03
C ALA A 29 -4.75 2.58 -0.16
N VAL A 30 -5.78 2.35 0.66
CA VAL A 30 -6.38 3.38 1.52
C VAL A 30 -5.34 3.96 2.48
N SER A 31 -4.62 3.09 3.19
CA SER A 31 -3.57 3.51 4.14
C SER A 31 -2.38 4.18 3.45
N ILE A 32 -2.08 3.83 2.20
CA ILE A 32 -1.01 4.46 1.41
C ILE A 32 -1.41 5.87 1.00
N VAL A 33 -2.66 6.07 0.59
CA VAL A 33 -3.19 7.39 0.23
C VAL A 33 -3.10 8.34 1.42
N ASP A 34 -3.47 7.91 2.63
CA ASP A 34 -3.34 8.72 3.84
C ASP A 34 -1.90 9.21 4.10
N LEU A 35 -0.89 8.39 3.76
CA LEU A 35 0.52 8.77 3.89
C LEU A 35 0.92 9.82 2.86
N VAL A 36 0.42 9.69 1.63
CA VAL A 36 0.65 10.67 0.55
C VAL A 36 -0.05 11.99 0.85
N GLU A 37 -1.28 11.96 1.36
CA GLU A 37 -2.05 13.16 1.75
C GLU A 37 -1.34 13.96 2.87
N LYS A 38 -0.61 13.28 3.76
CA LYS A 38 0.24 13.91 4.77
C LYS A 38 1.52 14.55 4.21
N GLY A 39 1.72 14.48 2.89
CA GLY A 39 2.85 15.08 2.17
C GLY A 39 4.09 14.19 2.12
N ASN A 40 3.98 12.89 2.38
CA ASN A 40 5.11 11.96 2.28
C ASN A 40 5.30 11.47 0.84
N GLN A 41 6.55 11.25 0.45
CA GLN A 41 6.85 10.54 -0.78
C GLN A 41 6.88 9.03 -0.47
N VAL A 42 5.91 8.29 -0.98
CA VAL A 42 5.83 6.83 -0.80
C VAL A 42 6.42 6.12 -2.03
N VAL A 43 7.27 5.12 -1.80
CA VAL A 43 7.89 4.24 -2.82
C VAL A 43 7.65 2.78 -2.47
#